data_AF-A0A8B3LC31-F1
#
_entry.id   AF-A0A8B3LC31-F1
#
_cell.length_a   1.000
_cell.length_b   1.000
_cell.length_c   1.000
_cell.angle_alpha   90.00
_cell.angle_beta   90.00
_cell.angle_gamma   90.00
#
_symmetry.space_group_name_H-M   'P 1'
#
loop_
_entity.id
_entity.type
_entity.pdbx_description
1 polymer ?
#
loop_
_entity_poly.entity_id
_entity_poly.type
_entity_poly.pdbx_seq_one_letter_code
_entity_poly.pdbx_strand_id
1 'polypeptide(L)'
;MLTIGKRDASGTTAGEADHEPRVAIGEEDGVLGCAFSGIWTTRTVALIDADMRKIEKRSGFKTLALDVSKIEKMDTAGAWLIDRLVSAFEKKGVEIQMQGQSEIASILLEAVGEAVRREPESGPARPPNIVIRALEAVGRRVYEMRDDFLASMNILGATIRGAQMKLGRGHAVNPAAIFNQIDRMGVGAIPVVVLMSAIVGAIVAQQGAYQLSYFGADIFVVDLVGVLILRELGVLMT
;
A
#
# COMPACT_ATOMS: atom_id res chain seq x y z
N MET A 1 48.93 25.28 25.90
CA MET A 1 48.05 25.85 24.86
C MET A 1 48.11 24.94 23.64
N LEU A 2 46.94 24.57 23.13
CA LEU A 2 46.71 23.67 21.99
C LEU A 2 47.49 24.05 20.72
N THR A 3 47.97 23.06 19.95
CA THR A 3 47.40 22.75 18.62
C THR A 3 47.99 21.43 18.07
N ILE A 4 47.09 20.48 17.80
CA ILE A 4 47.31 19.27 17.01
C ILE A 4 47.04 19.63 15.55
N GLY A 5 47.96 19.27 14.65
CA GLY A 5 47.85 19.53 13.22
C GLY A 5 48.55 18.49 12.36
N LYS A 6 47.79 17.42 12.04
CA LYS A 6 47.77 16.71 10.76
C LYS A 6 49.05 15.94 10.33
N ARG A 7 48.99 14.61 10.40
CA ARG A 7 48.87 13.71 9.22
C ARG A 7 48.85 12.23 9.63
N ASP A 8 48.21 11.46 8.77
CA ASP A 8 48.26 10.01 8.60
C ASP A 8 47.34 9.15 9.48
N ALA A 9 46.18 8.79 8.89
CA ALA A 9 45.46 7.59 9.22
C ALA A 9 45.06 6.88 7.91
N SER A 10 46.05 6.26 7.26
CA SER A 10 45.80 5.01 6.55
C SER A 10 46.00 3.90 7.58
N GLY A 11 44.91 3.25 7.99
CA GLY A 11 44.91 2.22 9.01
C GLY A 11 43.60 1.40 9.00
N THR A 12 43.55 0.44 8.08
CA THR A 12 43.12 -0.96 8.28
C THR A 12 41.75 -1.26 8.93
N THR A 13 40.86 -1.76 8.07
CA THR A 13 39.92 -2.89 8.25
C THR A 13 40.07 -3.79 9.49
N ALA A 14 39.02 -3.99 10.30
CA ALA A 14 38.83 -5.22 11.13
C ALA A 14 37.50 -5.31 11.94
N GLY A 15 36.61 -4.30 11.96
CA GLY A 15 35.51 -4.26 12.95
C GLY A 15 34.11 -4.73 12.51
N GLU A 16 33.78 -4.71 11.23
CA GLU A 16 32.37 -4.88 10.77
C GLU A 16 31.99 -6.32 10.37
N ALA A 17 32.97 -7.21 10.12
CA ALA A 17 32.70 -8.54 9.53
C ALA A 17 32.20 -9.61 10.52
N ASP A 18 32.20 -9.34 11.83
CA ASP A 18 31.95 -10.35 12.87
C ASP A 18 30.48 -10.40 13.36
N HIS A 19 29.66 -9.44 12.94
CA HIS A 19 28.27 -9.32 13.40
C HIS A 19 27.23 -9.64 12.32
N GLU A 20 27.67 -9.97 11.10
CA GLU A 20 26.77 -10.32 10.01
C GLU A 20 26.13 -11.71 10.23
N PRO A 21 24.83 -11.88 9.93
CA PRO A 21 24.18 -13.17 10.03
C PRO A 21 24.78 -14.14 9.01
N ARG A 22 25.11 -15.34 9.46
CA ARG A 22 25.63 -16.41 8.60
C ARG A 22 24.93 -17.73 8.90
N VAL A 23 24.83 -18.53 7.84
CA VAL A 23 24.30 -19.89 7.90
C VAL A 23 25.37 -20.83 7.35
N ALA A 24 25.91 -21.70 8.21
CA ALA A 24 26.78 -22.78 7.80
C ALA A 24 25.98 -24.07 7.67
N ILE A 25 26.27 -24.85 6.63
CA ILE A 25 25.56 -26.09 6.32
C ILE A 25 26.58 -27.24 6.31
N GLY A 26 26.28 -28.30 7.03
CA GLY A 26 26.98 -29.58 7.00
C GLY A 26 25.99 -30.71 6.71
N GLU A 27 26.43 -31.75 6.02
CA GLU A 27 25.62 -32.94 5.78
C GLU A 27 26.45 -34.17 6.15
N GLU A 28 25.97 -34.93 7.13
CA GLU A 28 26.69 -36.09 7.67
C GLU A 28 25.66 -37.18 8.00
N ASP A 29 25.88 -38.42 7.51
CA ASP A 29 25.05 -39.61 7.75
C ASP A 29 23.51 -39.41 7.60
N GLY A 30 23.09 -38.63 6.60
CA GLY A 30 21.67 -38.38 6.33
C GLY A 30 21.01 -37.38 7.29
N VAL A 31 21.83 -36.64 8.04
CA VAL A 31 21.44 -35.48 8.85
C VAL A 31 21.93 -34.20 8.17
N LEU A 32 21.03 -33.24 7.95
CA LEU A 32 21.41 -31.90 7.52
C LEU A 32 21.60 -31.02 8.76
N GLY A 33 22.84 -30.62 9.03
CA GLY A 33 23.20 -29.68 10.09
C GLY A 33 23.21 -28.24 9.57
N CYS A 34 22.43 -27.35 10.18
CA CYS A 34 22.46 -25.92 9.94
C CYS A 34 22.93 -25.22 11.21
N ALA A 35 24.07 -24.54 11.16
CA ALA A 35 24.57 -23.72 12.25
C ALA A 35 24.35 -22.24 11.93
N PHE A 36 23.69 -21.54 12.85
CA PHE A 36 23.32 -20.15 12.73
C PHE A 36 24.20 -19.29 13.62
N SER A 37 24.78 -18.22 13.05
CA SER A 37 25.65 -17.30 13.80
C SER A 37 25.39 -15.84 13.47
N GLY A 38 25.80 -14.95 14.38
CA GLY A 38 25.74 -13.50 14.21
C GLY A 38 24.41 -12.88 14.66
N ILE A 39 24.07 -11.70 14.12
CA ILE A 39 22.88 -10.94 14.51
C ILE A 39 21.71 -11.24 13.56
N TRP A 40 20.62 -11.80 14.09
CA TRP A 40 19.41 -12.21 13.37
C TRP A 40 18.25 -11.27 13.68
N THR A 41 18.32 -10.06 13.13
CA THR A 41 17.27 -9.04 13.29
C THR A 41 16.68 -8.61 11.96
N THR A 42 15.53 -7.96 11.97
CA THR A 42 14.86 -7.38 10.79
C THR A 42 15.81 -6.58 9.88
N ARG A 43 16.85 -5.96 10.44
CA ARG A 43 17.86 -5.18 9.69
C ARG A 43 18.87 -6.04 8.92
N THR A 44 19.13 -7.26 9.37
CA THR A 44 20.24 -8.09 8.91
C THR A 44 19.76 -9.36 8.22
N VAL A 45 18.59 -9.89 8.58
CA VAL A 45 18.04 -11.17 8.08
C VAL A 45 17.82 -11.20 6.57
N ALA A 46 17.65 -10.04 5.92
CA ALA A 46 17.51 -9.95 4.47
C ALA A 46 18.75 -10.47 3.71
N LEU A 47 19.94 -10.40 4.33
CA LEU A 47 21.20 -10.86 3.72
C LEU A 47 21.25 -12.39 3.56
N ILE A 48 20.54 -13.13 4.42
CA ILE A 48 20.56 -14.60 4.47
C ILE A 48 19.26 -15.25 4.01
N ASP A 49 18.18 -14.49 3.75
CA ASP A 49 16.90 -15.06 3.30
C ASP A 49 17.03 -15.86 2.00
N ALA A 50 17.86 -15.40 1.07
CA ALA A 50 18.11 -16.10 -0.20
C ALA A 50 18.79 -17.46 0.02
N ASP A 51 19.73 -17.55 0.96
CA ASP A 51 20.43 -18.80 1.26
C ASP A 51 19.53 -19.75 2.07
N MET A 52 18.75 -19.24 3.01
CA MET A 52 17.71 -20.00 3.70
C MET A 52 16.72 -20.64 2.72
N ARG A 53 16.27 -19.91 1.70
CA ARG A 53 15.39 -20.46 0.64
C ARG A 53 16.06 -21.54 -0.22
N LYS A 54 17.39 -21.49 -0.40
CA LYS A 54 18.12 -22.58 -1.07
C LYS A 54 18.15 -23.83 -0.21
N ILE A 55 18.31 -23.67 1.12
CA ILE A 55 18.27 -24.77 2.07
C ILE A 55 16.88 -25.41 2.09
N GLU A 56 15.81 -24.62 2.15
CA GLU A 56 14.41 -25.09 2.08
C GLU A 56 14.12 -25.98 0.86
N LYS A 57 14.85 -25.81 -0.25
CA LYS A 57 14.68 -26.62 -1.47
C LYS A 57 15.44 -27.95 -1.44
N ARG A 58 16.38 -28.14 -0.52
CA ARG A 58 17.11 -29.41 -0.40
C ARG A 58 16.20 -30.54 0.11
N SER A 59 16.58 -31.76 -0.24
CA SER A 59 15.90 -33.01 0.11
C SER A 59 16.92 -34.15 0.12
N GLY A 60 16.60 -35.26 0.78
CA GLY A 60 17.46 -36.45 0.82
C GLY A 60 17.98 -36.84 2.22
N PHE A 61 17.70 -36.04 3.24
CA PHE A 61 18.05 -36.28 4.64
C PHE A 61 16.80 -36.63 5.47
N LYS A 62 17.00 -37.39 6.55
CA LYS A 62 15.93 -37.81 7.48
C LYS A 62 15.79 -36.90 8.69
N THR A 63 16.88 -36.25 9.09
CA THR A 63 16.92 -35.40 10.28
C THR A 63 17.52 -34.04 9.93
N LEU A 64 16.94 -32.97 10.47
CA LEU A 64 17.44 -31.61 10.39
C LEU A 64 17.91 -31.18 11.78
N ALA A 65 19.22 -30.99 11.93
CA ALA A 65 19.83 -30.50 13.15
C ALA A 65 20.08 -28.98 13.03
N LEU A 66 19.49 -28.20 13.93
CA LEU A 66 19.57 -26.74 13.93
C LEU A 66 20.35 -26.28 15.16
N ASP A 67 21.51 -25.65 14.97
CA ASP A 67 22.30 -25.06 16.05
C ASP A 67 22.14 -23.54 16.06
N VAL A 68 21.49 -23.03 17.11
CA VAL A 68 21.28 -21.59 17.35
C VAL A 68 22.19 -21.00 18.42
N SER A 69 23.19 -21.77 18.91
CA SER A 69 24.05 -21.36 20.04
C SER A 69 24.85 -20.09 19.78
N LYS A 70 25.22 -19.83 18.52
CA LYS A 70 26.08 -18.71 18.12
C LYS A 70 25.31 -17.49 17.63
N ILE A 71 23.98 -17.45 17.84
CA ILE A 71 23.17 -16.28 17.56
C ILE A 71 23.34 -15.28 18.73
N GLU A 72 23.89 -14.11 18.44
CA GLU A 72 24.13 -13.08 19.46
C GLU A 72 22.85 -12.34 19.83
N LYS A 73 21.99 -12.10 18.84
CA LYS A 73 20.74 -11.35 19.02
C LYS A 73 19.71 -11.79 17.99
N MET A 74 18.48 -12.03 18.44
CA MET A 74 17.37 -12.44 17.59
C MET A 74 16.13 -11.56 17.83
N ASP A 75 15.39 -11.24 16.78
CA ASP A 75 14.06 -10.62 16.86
C ASP A 75 12.99 -11.47 16.15
N THR A 76 11.77 -10.96 16.09
CA THR A 76 10.61 -11.64 15.49
C THR A 76 10.86 -12.08 14.03
N ALA A 77 11.59 -11.29 13.24
CA ALA A 77 11.90 -11.63 11.85
C ALA A 77 12.93 -12.76 11.76
N GLY A 78 13.94 -12.75 12.64
CA GLY A 78 14.92 -13.83 12.76
C GLY A 78 14.28 -15.15 13.22
N ALA A 79 13.44 -15.09 14.25
CA ALA A 79 12.70 -16.26 14.74
C ALA A 79 11.75 -16.83 13.68
N TRP A 80 11.05 -15.96 12.94
CA TRP A 80 10.16 -16.38 11.85
C TRP A 80 10.91 -17.11 10.72
N LEU A 81 12.13 -16.68 10.39
CA LEU A 81 12.96 -17.35 9.38
C LEU A 81 13.34 -18.78 9.76
N ILE A 82 13.67 -18.99 11.03
CA ILE A 82 13.99 -20.32 11.57
C ILE A 82 12.71 -21.18 11.60
N ASP A 83 11.60 -20.63 12.13
CA ASP A 83 10.32 -21.33 12.18
C ASP A 83 9.78 -21.68 10.78
N ARG A 84 9.99 -20.82 9.79
CA ARG A 84 9.66 -21.10 8.38
C ARG A 84 10.46 -22.28 7.83
N LEU A 85 11.76 -22.34 8.13
CA LEU A 85 12.63 -23.45 7.72
C LEU A 85 12.17 -24.75 8.38
N VAL A 86 11.92 -24.72 9.69
CA VAL A 86 11.40 -25.83 10.48
C VAL A 86 10.09 -26.33 9.87
N SER A 87 9.10 -25.45 9.73
CA SER A 87 7.79 -25.76 9.16
C SER A 87 7.87 -26.33 7.74
N ALA A 88 8.78 -25.85 6.91
CA ALA A 88 8.97 -26.37 5.55
C ALA A 88 9.49 -27.83 5.54
N PHE A 89 10.29 -28.21 6.53
CA PHE A 89 10.84 -29.57 6.66
C PHE A 89 9.93 -30.52 7.44
N GLU A 90 9.18 -30.03 8.42
CA GLU A 90 8.11 -30.81 9.08
C GLU A 90 7.07 -31.27 8.06
N LYS A 91 6.66 -30.40 7.13
CA LYS A 91 5.76 -30.77 6.02
C LYS A 91 6.32 -31.84 5.08
N LYS A 92 7.64 -31.97 5.02
CA LYS A 92 8.33 -33.03 4.26
C LYS A 92 8.54 -34.31 5.08
N GLY A 93 8.13 -34.33 6.35
CA GLY A 93 8.29 -35.46 7.26
C GLY A 93 9.72 -35.67 7.77
N VAL A 94 10.53 -34.62 7.79
CA VAL A 94 11.90 -34.65 8.32
C VAL A 94 11.86 -34.42 9.83
N GLU A 95 12.60 -35.21 10.61
CA GLU A 95 12.71 -35.05 12.06
C GLU A 95 13.55 -33.82 12.40
N ILE A 96 13.11 -32.97 13.33
CA ILE A 96 13.81 -31.72 13.66
C ILE A 96 14.42 -31.81 15.06
N GLN A 97 15.72 -31.56 15.13
CA GLN A 97 16.48 -31.47 16.36
C GLN A 97 17.07 -30.06 16.47
N MET A 98 16.76 -29.35 17.54
CA MET A 98 17.26 -27.99 17.74
C MET A 98 18.15 -27.94 18.99
N GLN A 99 19.37 -27.44 18.84
CA GLN A 99 20.39 -27.33 19.88
C GLN A 99 20.80 -25.88 20.09
N GLY A 100 21.24 -25.54 21.31
CA GLY A 100 21.82 -24.22 21.57
C GLY A 100 20.84 -23.09 21.89
N GLN A 101 19.55 -23.41 22.12
CA GLN A 101 18.56 -22.38 22.38
C GLN A 101 18.85 -21.67 23.70
N SER A 102 19.11 -20.36 23.65
CA SER A 102 18.99 -19.50 24.81
C SER A 102 17.52 -19.45 25.26
N GLU A 103 17.26 -19.32 26.56
CA GLU A 103 15.90 -19.23 27.13
C GLU A 103 15.06 -18.11 26.49
N ILE A 104 15.70 -17.01 26.09
CA ILE A 104 15.05 -15.90 25.37
C ILE A 104 14.70 -16.30 23.93
N ALA A 105 15.57 -17.07 23.28
CA ALA A 105 15.35 -17.56 21.92
C ALA A 105 14.22 -18.59 21.86
N SER A 106 14.11 -19.48 22.85
CA SER A 106 13.03 -20.47 22.91
C SER A 106 11.66 -19.82 23.10
N ILE A 107 11.54 -18.84 24.01
CA ILE A 107 10.28 -18.10 24.21
C ILE A 107 9.86 -17.39 22.92
N LEU A 108 10.81 -16.75 22.22
CA LEU A 108 10.53 -16.03 20.99
C LEU A 108 10.12 -16.97 19.85
N LEU A 109 10.82 -18.09 19.68
CA LEU A 109 10.50 -19.11 18.66
C LEU A 109 9.14 -19.74 18.91
N GLU A 110 8.79 -20.04 20.16
CA GLU A 110 7.49 -20.60 20.50
C GLU A 110 6.35 -19.59 20.24
N ALA A 111 6.52 -18.33 20.67
CA ALA A 111 5.53 -17.28 20.48
C ALA A 111 5.30 -16.98 18.98
N VAL A 112 6.37 -16.95 18.18
CA VAL A 112 6.27 -16.76 16.73
C VAL A 112 5.65 -17.97 16.06
N GLY A 113 6.07 -19.19 16.41
CA GLY A 113 5.50 -20.42 15.86
C GLY A 113 4.01 -20.58 16.17
N GLU A 114 3.56 -20.21 17.38
CA GLU A 114 2.13 -20.18 17.72
C GLU A 114 1.35 -19.14 16.89
N ALA A 115 1.92 -17.95 16.70
CA ALA A 115 1.32 -16.90 15.89
C ALA A 115 1.19 -17.31 14.42
N VAL A 116 2.23 -17.91 13.84
CA VAL A 116 2.24 -18.42 12.45
C VAL A 116 1.25 -19.56 12.27
N ARG A 117 1.16 -20.49 13.24
CA ARG A 117 0.19 -21.61 13.18
C ARG A 117 -1.26 -21.16 13.38
N ARG A 118 -1.50 -20.04 14.07
CA ARG A 118 -2.84 -19.46 14.25
C ARG A 118 -3.38 -18.78 13.00
N GLU A 119 -2.51 -18.28 12.13
CA GLU A 119 -2.94 -17.92 10.79
C GLU A 119 -3.18 -19.20 10.01
N PRO A 120 -4.44 -19.55 9.68
CA PRO A 120 -4.67 -20.71 8.84
C PRO A 120 -3.94 -20.43 7.54
N GLU A 121 -3.05 -21.35 7.15
CA GLU A 121 -2.48 -21.33 5.83
C GLU A 121 -3.64 -21.15 4.85
N SER A 122 -3.69 -20.00 4.21
CA SER A 122 -4.52 -19.79 3.05
C SER A 122 -3.87 -20.64 1.96
N GLY A 123 -4.03 -21.97 2.07
CA GLY A 123 -3.65 -22.91 1.04
C GLY A 123 -4.28 -22.44 -0.26
N PRO A 124 -3.64 -22.67 -1.42
CA PRO A 124 -4.16 -22.21 -2.69
C PRO A 124 -5.59 -22.73 -2.83
N ALA A 125 -6.58 -21.83 -2.66
CA ALA A 125 -7.97 -22.16 -2.87
C ALA A 125 -8.04 -22.73 -4.29
N ARG A 126 -8.64 -23.92 -4.43
CA ARG A 126 -8.85 -24.54 -5.75
C ARG A 126 -9.32 -23.45 -6.71
N PRO A 127 -8.69 -23.28 -7.88
CA PRO A 127 -8.98 -22.14 -8.74
C PRO A 127 -10.50 -22.12 -8.96
N PRO A 128 -11.20 -21.08 -8.48
CA PRO A 128 -12.64 -21.05 -8.57
C PRO A 128 -13.05 -21.15 -10.03
N ASN A 129 -14.19 -21.80 -10.29
CA ASN A 129 -14.77 -21.84 -11.64
C ASN A 129 -14.80 -20.42 -12.23
N ILE A 130 -14.66 -20.29 -13.56
CA ILE A 130 -14.54 -18.99 -14.26
C ILE A 130 -15.65 -18.01 -13.83
N VAL A 131 -16.87 -18.51 -13.61
CA VAL A 131 -18.02 -17.73 -13.13
C VAL A 131 -17.79 -17.18 -11.71
N ILE A 132 -17.31 -18.01 -10.79
CA ILE A 132 -17.03 -17.61 -9.40
C ILE A 132 -15.88 -16.60 -9.38
N ARG A 133 -14.85 -16.79 -10.21
CA ARG A 133 -13.74 -15.84 -10.34
C ARG A 133 -14.17 -14.48 -10.89
N ALA A 134 -15.09 -14.46 -11.86
CA ALA A 134 -15.68 -13.22 -12.36
C ALA A 134 -16.48 -12.51 -11.27
N LEU A 135 -17.30 -13.24 -10.51
CA LEU A 135 -18.09 -12.69 -9.42
C LEU A 135 -17.21 -12.19 -8.26
N GLU A 136 -16.12 -12.89 -7.95
CA GLU A 136 -15.10 -12.47 -6.99
C GLU A 136 -14.39 -11.19 -7.43
N ALA A 137 -14.02 -11.08 -8.71
CA ALA A 137 -13.39 -9.88 -9.24
C ALA A 137 -14.31 -8.65 -9.16
N VAL A 138 -15.61 -8.84 -9.44
CA VAL A 138 -16.62 -7.80 -9.28
C VAL A 138 -16.80 -7.45 -7.80
N GLY A 139 -16.93 -8.45 -6.92
CA GLY A 139 -17.06 -8.24 -5.49
C GLY A 139 -15.87 -7.47 -4.90
N ARG A 140 -14.65 -7.85 -5.28
CA ARG A 140 -13.42 -7.16 -4.87
C ARG A 140 -13.43 -5.71 -5.31
N ARG A 141 -13.78 -5.41 -6.58
CA ARG A 141 -13.91 -4.04 -7.10
C ARG A 141 -14.95 -3.22 -6.34
N VAL A 142 -16.06 -3.83 -5.95
CA VAL A 142 -17.12 -3.15 -5.18
C VAL A 142 -16.61 -2.79 -3.78
N TYR A 143 -15.89 -3.70 -3.12
CA TYR A 143 -15.29 -3.44 -1.80
C TYR A 143 -14.18 -2.38 -1.88
N GLU A 144 -13.31 -2.45 -2.90
CA GLU A 144 -12.30 -1.42 -3.17
C GLU A 144 -12.95 -0.05 -3.36
N MET A 145 -13.99 0.04 -4.20
CA MET A 145 -14.74 1.29 -4.41
C MET A 145 -15.39 1.81 -3.13
N ARG A 146 -15.91 0.93 -2.28
CA ARG A 146 -16.48 1.30 -0.97
C ARG A 146 -15.39 1.86 -0.05
N ASP A 147 -14.22 1.25 -0.02
CA ASP A 147 -13.12 1.70 0.81
C ASP A 147 -12.56 3.06 0.32
N ASP A 148 -12.42 3.24 -1.00
CA ASP A 148 -12.06 4.51 -1.63
C ASP A 148 -13.08 5.61 -1.34
N PHE A 149 -14.37 5.27 -1.38
CA PHE A 149 -15.44 6.20 -1.05
C PHE A 149 -15.38 6.64 0.42
N LEU A 150 -15.15 5.70 1.35
CA LEU A 150 -14.98 6.03 2.77
C LEU A 150 -13.72 6.86 3.02
N ALA A 151 -12.61 6.55 2.36
CA ALA A 151 -11.39 7.35 2.43
C ALA A 151 -11.63 8.78 1.95
N SER A 152 -12.33 8.94 0.82
CA SER A 152 -12.73 10.25 0.28
C SER A 152 -13.61 11.02 1.26
N MET A 153 -14.58 10.34 1.88
CA MET A 153 -15.45 10.92 2.90
C MET A 153 -14.68 11.37 4.14
N ASN A 154 -13.67 10.59 4.55
CA ASN A 154 -12.80 10.94 5.68
C ASN A 154 -11.95 12.17 5.37
N ILE A 155 -11.39 12.28 4.16
CA ILE A 155 -10.63 13.46 3.72
C ILE A 155 -11.53 14.70 3.71
N LEU A 156 -12.75 14.57 3.17
CA LEU A 156 -13.73 15.66 3.15
C LEU A 156 -14.09 16.07 4.60
N GLY A 157 -14.39 15.11 5.47
CA GLY A 157 -14.68 15.35 6.88
C GLY A 157 -13.52 16.00 7.64
N ALA A 158 -12.28 15.55 7.41
CA ALA A 158 -11.08 16.16 7.97
C ALA A 158 -10.87 17.59 7.49
N THR A 159 -11.17 17.87 6.21
CA THR A 159 -11.07 19.21 5.62
C THR A 159 -12.11 20.15 6.22
N ILE A 160 -13.38 19.72 6.33
CA ILE A 160 -14.45 20.51 6.97
C ILE A 160 -14.12 20.77 8.43
N ARG A 161 -13.76 19.74 9.19
CA ARG A 161 -13.41 19.88 10.62
C ARG A 161 -12.20 20.80 10.80
N GLY A 162 -11.19 20.65 9.95
CA GLY A 162 -10.01 21.52 9.92
C GLY A 162 -10.37 22.98 9.61
N ALA A 163 -11.30 23.22 8.69
CA ALA A 163 -11.82 24.56 8.40
C ALA A 163 -12.62 25.14 9.57
N GLN A 164 -13.51 24.35 10.19
CA GLN A 164 -14.30 24.76 11.36
C GLN A 164 -13.44 25.12 12.57
N MET A 165 -12.39 24.33 12.87
CA MET A 165 -11.45 24.65 13.96
C MET A 165 -10.67 25.95 13.73
N LYS A 166 -10.53 26.35 12.46
CA LYS A 166 -9.85 27.58 12.04
C LYS A 166 -10.79 28.78 11.94
N LEU A 167 -12.10 28.56 11.80
CA LEU A 167 -13.10 29.62 11.85
C LEU A 167 -13.09 30.29 13.24
N GLY A 168 -12.82 31.59 13.29
CA GLY A 168 -12.76 32.37 14.53
C GLY A 168 -11.35 32.70 15.03
N ARG A 169 -10.29 32.11 14.46
CA ARG A 169 -8.90 32.56 14.67
C ARG A 169 -8.52 33.46 13.51
N GLY A 170 -8.36 34.77 13.75
CA GLY A 170 -8.19 35.80 12.70
C GLY A 170 -7.02 35.65 11.73
N HIS A 171 -6.13 34.66 11.90
CA HIS A 171 -5.01 34.36 11.00
C HIS A 171 -5.11 32.97 10.33
N ALA A 172 -6.22 32.24 10.51
CA ALA A 172 -6.28 30.83 10.13
C ALA A 172 -6.93 30.57 8.75
N VAL A 173 -7.66 31.55 8.21
CA VAL A 173 -8.24 31.50 6.85
C VAL A 173 -7.52 32.57 6.02
N ASN A 174 -6.99 32.20 4.86
CA ASN A 174 -6.32 33.13 3.94
C ASN A 174 -7.30 33.55 2.82
N PRO A 175 -7.90 34.75 2.87
CA PRO A 175 -8.85 35.18 1.85
C PRO A 175 -8.21 35.29 0.46
N ALA A 176 -6.92 35.66 0.39
CA ALA A 176 -6.21 35.75 -0.89
C ALA A 176 -6.13 34.39 -1.59
N ALA A 177 -6.00 33.29 -0.85
CA ALA A 177 -6.05 31.94 -1.41
C ALA A 177 -7.45 31.61 -1.97
N ILE A 178 -8.51 32.01 -1.28
CA ILE A 178 -9.90 31.83 -1.74
C ILE A 178 -10.13 32.61 -3.04
N PHE A 179 -9.76 33.89 -3.08
CA PHE A 179 -9.93 34.73 -4.26
C PHE A 179 -9.12 34.22 -5.46
N ASN A 180 -7.87 33.80 -5.26
CA ASN A 180 -7.06 33.18 -6.32
C ASN A 180 -7.70 31.88 -6.85
N GLN A 181 -8.36 31.10 -5.99
CA GLN A 181 -9.05 29.90 -6.42
C GLN A 181 -10.35 30.21 -7.18
N ILE A 182 -11.10 31.23 -6.76
CA ILE A 182 -12.27 31.75 -7.48
C ILE A 182 -11.86 32.29 -8.86
N ASP A 183 -10.76 33.02 -8.94
CA ASP A 183 -10.24 33.53 -10.22
C ASP A 183 -9.84 32.38 -11.14
N ARG A 184 -9.03 31.44 -10.66
CA ARG A 184 -8.57 30.29 -11.46
C ARG A 184 -9.70 29.39 -11.95
N MET A 185 -10.69 29.09 -11.11
CA MET A 185 -11.79 28.20 -11.48
C MET A 185 -12.95 28.94 -12.16
N GLY A 186 -13.35 30.09 -11.62
CA GLY A 186 -14.50 30.85 -12.10
C GLY A 186 -14.17 31.69 -13.32
N VAL A 187 -13.21 32.62 -13.20
CA VAL A 187 -12.85 33.52 -14.32
C VAL A 187 -12.25 32.72 -15.48
N GLY A 188 -11.44 31.71 -15.18
CA GLY A 188 -10.92 30.76 -16.17
C GLY A 188 -12.00 30.00 -16.96
N ALA A 189 -13.19 29.77 -16.39
CA ALA A 189 -14.29 29.06 -17.05
C ALA A 189 -15.16 29.95 -17.94
N ILE A 190 -15.13 31.29 -17.77
CA ILE A 190 -16.00 32.23 -18.49
C ILE A 190 -15.97 32.03 -20.02
N PRO A 191 -14.81 31.89 -20.70
CA PRO A 191 -14.80 31.77 -22.16
C PRO A 191 -15.56 30.55 -22.68
N VAL A 192 -15.44 29.41 -21.98
CA VAL A 192 -16.12 28.17 -22.35
C VAL A 192 -17.63 28.29 -22.11
N VAL A 193 -18.02 28.82 -20.95
CA VAL A 193 -19.45 29.01 -20.60
C VAL A 193 -20.13 29.96 -21.58
N VAL A 194 -19.50 31.08 -21.93
CA VAL A 194 -20.04 32.05 -22.91
C VAL A 194 -20.20 31.39 -24.29
N LEU A 195 -19.17 30.67 -24.75
CA LEU A 195 -19.19 30.02 -26.07
C LEU A 195 -20.29 28.95 -26.14
N MET A 196 -20.35 28.06 -25.15
CA MET A 196 -21.37 27.01 -25.08
C MET A 196 -22.77 27.61 -24.98
N SER A 197 -22.98 28.63 -24.15
CA SER A 197 -24.29 29.28 -23.99
C SER A 197 -24.77 29.95 -25.27
N ALA A 198 -23.86 30.63 -25.99
CA ALA A 198 -24.18 31.26 -27.26
C ALA A 198 -24.55 30.23 -28.34
N ILE A 199 -23.75 29.18 -28.49
CA ILE A 199 -23.99 28.13 -29.49
C ILE A 199 -25.29 27.38 -29.18
N VAL A 200 -25.49 26.95 -27.94
CA VAL A 200 -26.68 26.20 -27.54
C VAL A 200 -27.93 27.07 -27.65
N GLY A 201 -27.86 28.33 -27.21
CA GLY A 201 -28.94 29.30 -27.38
C GLY A 201 -29.33 29.49 -28.85
N ALA A 202 -28.33 29.60 -29.75
CA ALA A 202 -28.57 29.71 -31.19
C ALA A 202 -29.21 28.44 -31.77
N ILE A 203 -28.74 27.25 -31.39
CA ILE A 203 -29.30 25.98 -31.83
C ILE A 203 -30.77 25.84 -31.40
N VAL A 204 -31.06 26.14 -30.13
CA VAL A 204 -32.43 26.07 -29.58
C VAL A 204 -33.33 27.10 -30.25
N ALA A 205 -32.85 28.32 -30.50
CA ALA A 205 -33.62 29.33 -31.22
C ALA A 205 -33.95 28.89 -32.66
N GLN A 206 -32.98 28.33 -33.39
CA GLN A 206 -33.20 27.85 -34.75
C GLN A 206 -34.19 26.68 -34.79
N GLN A 207 -34.05 25.71 -33.88
CA GLN A 207 -34.97 24.57 -33.78
C GLN A 207 -36.38 25.00 -33.35
N GLY A 208 -36.46 25.91 -32.37
CA GLY A 208 -37.72 26.48 -31.90
C GLY A 208 -38.44 27.26 -32.99
N ALA A 209 -37.73 28.08 -33.77
CA ALA A 209 -38.29 28.79 -34.91
C ALA A 209 -38.82 27.85 -35.99
N TYR A 210 -38.06 26.82 -36.35
CA TYR A 210 -38.54 25.83 -37.30
C TYR A 210 -39.82 25.15 -36.81
N GLN A 211 -39.89 24.81 -35.53
CA GLN A 211 -41.07 24.17 -34.95
C GLN A 211 -42.30 25.10 -34.86
N LEU A 212 -42.12 26.37 -34.48
CA LEU A 212 -43.20 27.35 -34.34
C LEU A 212 -43.72 27.89 -35.68
N SER A 213 -42.89 27.85 -36.73
CA SER A 213 -43.27 28.27 -38.08
C SER A 213 -44.43 27.45 -38.65
N TYR A 214 -44.52 26.16 -38.31
CA TYR A 214 -45.65 25.31 -38.68
C TYR A 214 -46.99 25.77 -38.09
N PHE A 215 -46.94 26.53 -36.99
CA PHE A 215 -48.12 27.05 -36.30
C PHE A 215 -48.33 28.55 -36.54
N GLY A 216 -47.51 29.19 -37.40
CA GLY A 216 -47.55 30.64 -37.63
C GLY A 216 -47.15 31.47 -36.40
N ALA A 217 -46.38 30.89 -35.48
CA ALA A 217 -46.11 31.42 -34.14
C ALA A 217 -44.67 31.95 -33.97
N ASP A 218 -43.96 32.26 -35.05
CA ASP A 218 -42.51 32.59 -35.05
C ASP A 218 -42.10 33.68 -34.07
N ILE A 219 -42.99 34.61 -33.75
CA ILE A 219 -42.75 35.70 -32.79
C ILE A 219 -42.50 35.19 -31.36
N PHE A 220 -42.99 34.01 -30.99
CA PHE A 220 -42.86 33.46 -29.62
C PHE A 220 -41.56 32.69 -29.39
N VAL A 221 -40.70 32.57 -30.41
CA VAL A 221 -39.41 31.86 -30.29
C VAL A 221 -38.51 32.52 -29.24
N VAL A 222 -38.50 33.85 -29.18
CA VAL A 222 -37.68 34.60 -28.21
C VAL A 222 -38.15 34.30 -26.78
N ASP A 223 -39.46 34.29 -26.53
CA ASP A 223 -40.03 33.98 -25.22
C ASP A 223 -39.77 32.51 -24.83
N LEU A 224 -39.88 31.59 -25.79
CA LEU A 224 -39.57 30.17 -25.59
C LEU A 224 -38.11 29.97 -25.17
N VAL A 225 -37.17 30.56 -25.91
CA VAL A 225 -35.73 30.48 -25.62
C VAL A 225 -35.41 31.14 -24.28
N GLY A 226 -36.01 32.30 -24.00
CA GLY A 226 -35.83 33.00 -22.73
C GLY A 226 -36.28 32.16 -21.53
N VAL A 227 -37.48 31.57 -21.59
CA VAL A 227 -37.99 30.70 -20.52
C VAL A 227 -37.17 29.41 -20.40
N LEU A 228 -36.79 28.78 -21.51
CA LEU A 228 -35.99 27.54 -21.51
C LEU A 228 -34.62 27.75 -20.86
N ILE A 229 -33.93 28.84 -21.21
CA ILE A 229 -32.62 29.16 -20.64
C ILE A 229 -32.76 29.46 -19.14
N LEU A 230 -33.75 30.26 -18.73
CA LEU A 230 -33.91 30.63 -17.33
C LEU A 230 -34.38 29.48 -16.42
N ARG A 231 -35.16 28.53 -16.95
CA ARG A 231 -35.79 27.47 -16.15
C ARG A 231 -34.99 26.17 -16.10
N GLU A 232 -34.39 25.77 -17.22
CA GLU A 232 -33.83 24.42 -17.36
C GLU A 232 -32.38 24.47 -17.85
N LEU A 233 -32.16 25.04 -19.03
CA LEU A 233 -30.87 24.96 -19.71
C LEU A 233 -29.78 25.77 -19.03
N GLY A 234 -30.10 26.90 -18.41
CA GLY A 234 -29.13 27.71 -17.68
C GLY A 234 -28.52 26.93 -16.51
N VAL A 235 -29.34 26.30 -15.69
CA VAL A 235 -28.88 25.55 -14.49
C VAL A 235 -28.28 24.18 -14.86
N LEU A 236 -28.75 23.51 -15.91
CA LEU A 236 -28.21 22.21 -16.32
C LEU A 236 -26.85 22.31 -17.02
N MET A 237 -26.59 23.42 -17.72
CA MET A 237 -25.40 23.58 -18.55
C MET A 237 -24.23 24.28 -17.84
N THR A 238 -24.49 25.02 -16.75
CA THR A 238 -23.48 25.72 -15.93
C THR A 238 -23.28 25.05 -14.58
#